data_AF-A0A928EXL6-F1
#
_entry.id   AF-A0A928EXL6-F1
#
_cell.length_a   1.000
_cell.length_b   1.000
_cell.length_c   1.000
_cell.angle_alpha   90.00
_cell.angle_beta   90.00
_cell.angle_gamma   90.00
#
_symmetry.space_group_name_H-M   'P 1'
#
loop_
_entity.id
_entity.type
_entity.pdbx_description
1 polymer ?
#
loop_
_entity_poly.entity_id
_entity_poly.type
_entity_poly.pdbx_seq_one_letter_code
_entity_poly.pdbx_strand_id
1 'polypeptide(L)'
;MTLYAPCYYQKFACIAGECRHSCCVGWEIDVDKKALKKYKRLKDEAILASIDRNGAPHFCLGEDERCPHLDEEGLCRIILKYGDEGLCDICREHPRFYHDTVKGREVGIGMSCEEACRLILSEDFTVVEIGKEKGRVRPSRFDALPEREKIYTILSDQKLSYPERLSKIAEEYGIALKADTSVFASLEYLKEENRARFVDAIPFTPIASTPKEMEEYLLRALAYFVYRHVTAAKSESEARMAVGFSLLCERLLCSLAVKENALTFSAFAELARTASEELEYSVDNTERIKFSFFM
;
A
#
# COMPACT_ATOMS: atom_id res chain seq x y z
N MET A 1 -13.40 -5.75 -20.24
CA MET A 1 -12.07 -5.82 -19.63
C MET A 1 -12.07 -6.94 -18.59
N THR A 2 -11.09 -7.84 -18.59
CA THR A 2 -10.93 -8.84 -17.51
C THR A 2 -10.30 -8.17 -16.30
N LEU A 3 -10.75 -8.56 -15.11
CA LEU A 3 -10.22 -8.10 -13.83
C LEU A 3 -9.41 -9.23 -13.18
N TYR A 4 -8.24 -8.87 -12.66
CA TYR A 4 -7.42 -9.77 -11.85
C TYR A 4 -7.10 -9.13 -10.50
N ALA A 5 -6.82 -9.94 -9.51
CA ALA A 5 -6.35 -9.47 -8.20
C ALA A 5 -5.57 -10.58 -7.49
N PRO A 6 -4.82 -10.26 -6.41
CA PRO A 6 -4.30 -11.29 -5.52
C PRO A 6 -5.44 -12.15 -4.95
N CYS A 7 -5.21 -13.44 -4.72
CA CYS A 7 -6.24 -14.37 -4.28
C CYS A 7 -6.92 -14.00 -2.95
N TYR A 8 -6.26 -13.23 -2.09
CA TYR A 8 -6.83 -12.71 -0.85
C TYR A 8 -7.75 -11.50 -1.05
N TYR A 9 -7.73 -10.84 -2.22
CA TYR A 9 -8.44 -9.57 -2.45
C TYR A 9 -9.94 -9.66 -2.17
N GLN A 10 -10.61 -10.75 -2.60
CA GLN A 10 -12.05 -10.92 -2.41
C GLN A 10 -12.47 -11.12 -0.95
N LYS A 11 -11.51 -11.38 -0.05
CA LYS A 11 -11.76 -11.52 1.40
C LYS A 11 -11.75 -10.18 2.12
N PHE A 12 -11.25 -9.13 1.48
CA PHE A 12 -11.16 -7.82 2.09
C PHE A 12 -12.55 -7.20 2.32
N ALA A 13 -12.84 -6.90 3.57
CA ALA A 13 -13.94 -6.07 4.00
C ALA A 13 -13.44 -5.11 5.08
N CYS A 14 -13.93 -3.87 5.08
CA CYS A 14 -13.59 -2.94 6.14
C CYS A 14 -14.10 -3.49 7.48
N ILE A 15 -13.23 -3.56 8.48
CA ILE A 15 -13.57 -4.00 9.86
C ILE A 15 -14.25 -2.90 10.69
N ALA A 16 -14.50 -1.74 10.07
CA ALA A 16 -15.27 -0.63 10.60
C ALA A 16 -14.83 -0.22 12.03
N GLY A 17 -15.72 -0.32 13.02
CA GLY A 17 -15.46 0.10 14.40
C GLY A 17 -14.36 -0.69 15.11
N GLU A 18 -13.98 -1.87 14.60
CA GLU A 18 -12.85 -2.64 15.13
C GLU A 18 -11.49 -2.10 14.65
N CYS A 19 -11.48 -1.15 13.71
CA CYS A 19 -10.27 -0.57 13.15
C CYS A 19 -9.59 0.38 14.15
N ARG A 20 -8.39 0.02 14.60
CA ARG A 20 -7.52 0.82 15.47
C ARG A 20 -6.86 1.97 14.72
N HIS A 21 -6.65 1.80 13.42
CA HIS A 21 -6.01 2.78 12.52
C HIS A 21 -7.01 3.31 11.50
N SER A 22 -8.08 3.93 12.01
CA SER A 22 -9.19 4.38 11.19
C SER A 22 -8.76 5.46 10.19
N CYS A 23 -8.96 5.20 8.90
CA CYS A 23 -8.79 6.19 7.83
C CYS A 23 -9.78 7.36 7.95
N CYS A 24 -10.72 7.31 8.88
CA CYS A 24 -11.64 8.40 9.20
C CYS A 24 -11.11 9.34 10.32
N VAL A 25 -9.83 9.21 10.70
CA VAL A 25 -9.17 10.04 11.72
C VAL A 25 -7.82 10.51 11.18
N GLY A 26 -7.52 11.81 11.31
CA GLY A 26 -6.23 12.39 10.89
C GLY A 26 -6.02 12.46 9.38
N TRP A 27 -7.04 12.14 8.57
CA TRP A 27 -7.01 12.23 7.11
C TRP A 27 -8.12 13.13 6.60
N GLU A 28 -7.75 14.18 5.87
CA GLU A 28 -8.72 15.02 5.16
C GLU A 28 -9.34 14.25 4.00
N ILE A 29 -10.68 14.16 4.01
CA ILE A 29 -11.44 13.36 3.06
C ILE A 29 -12.06 14.29 2.02
N ASP A 30 -11.47 14.29 0.83
CA ASP A 30 -12.02 14.97 -0.33
C ASP A 30 -13.38 14.41 -0.73
N VAL A 31 -14.33 15.32 -0.98
CA VAL A 31 -15.67 15.02 -1.49
C VAL A 31 -15.71 15.32 -2.98
N ASP A 32 -15.64 14.26 -3.78
CA ASP A 32 -15.70 14.35 -5.22
C ASP A 32 -17.02 14.97 -5.73
N LYS A 33 -16.98 15.50 -6.96
CA LYS A 33 -18.12 16.21 -7.56
C LYS A 33 -19.37 15.33 -7.70
N LYS A 34 -19.23 14.01 -7.87
CA LYS A 34 -20.34 13.07 -8.01
C LYS A 34 -21.00 12.82 -6.65
N ALA A 35 -20.22 12.63 -5.59
CA ALA A 35 -20.70 12.55 -4.22
C ALA A 35 -21.41 13.84 -3.79
N LEU A 36 -20.82 15.01 -4.05
CA LEU A 36 -21.45 16.29 -3.70
C LEU A 36 -22.82 16.47 -4.39
N LYS A 37 -22.93 16.13 -5.69
CA LYS A 37 -24.22 16.15 -6.41
C LYS A 37 -25.22 15.15 -5.83
N LYS A 38 -24.75 13.98 -5.41
CA LYS A 38 -25.57 12.94 -4.77
C LYS A 38 -26.13 13.46 -3.44
N TYR A 39 -25.30 14.01 -2.56
CA TYR A 39 -25.72 14.56 -1.27
C TYR A 39 -26.74 15.70 -1.44
N LYS A 40 -26.55 16.60 -2.42
CA LYS A 40 -27.53 17.65 -2.77
C LYS A 40 -28.88 17.08 -3.20
N ARG A 41 -28.89 15.99 -3.97
CA ARG A 41 -30.13 15.33 -4.41
C ARG A 41 -30.83 14.62 -3.26
N LEU A 42 -30.06 13.98 -2.37
CA LEU A 42 -30.57 13.33 -1.16
C LEU A 42 -31.11 14.33 -0.13
N LYS A 43 -30.76 15.61 -0.25
CA LYS A 43 -31.11 16.67 0.70
C LYS A 43 -30.71 16.32 2.14
N ASP A 44 -29.55 15.68 2.27
CA ASP A 44 -28.99 15.34 3.58
C ASP A 44 -28.21 16.55 4.11
N GLU A 45 -28.92 17.42 4.84
CA GLU A 45 -28.34 18.68 5.34
C GLU A 45 -27.18 18.43 6.32
N ALA A 46 -27.17 17.31 7.04
CA ALA A 46 -26.07 16.98 7.95
C ALA A 46 -24.76 16.71 7.18
N ILE A 47 -24.84 15.99 6.05
CA ILE A 47 -23.68 15.78 5.16
C ILE A 47 -23.32 17.08 4.42
N LEU A 48 -24.30 17.87 4.00
CA LEU A 48 -24.01 19.09 3.25
C LEU A 48 -23.37 20.18 4.10
N ALA A 49 -23.72 20.24 5.40
CA ALA A 49 -23.18 21.18 6.37
C ALA A 49 -21.79 20.79 6.88
N SER A 50 -21.40 19.51 6.78
CA SER A 50 -20.08 19.03 7.16
C SER A 50 -19.01 19.21 6.07
N ILE A 51 -19.33 19.86 4.95
CA ILE A 51 -18.42 20.00 3.80
C ILE A 51 -17.97 21.45 3.65
N ASP A 52 -16.67 21.70 3.77
CA ASP A 52 -16.08 22.96 3.29
C ASP A 52 -16.02 22.92 1.76
N ARG A 53 -16.32 24.05 1.13
CA ARG A 53 -16.33 24.25 -0.32
C ARG A 53 -15.39 25.37 -0.76
N ASN A 54 -14.60 25.92 0.16
CA ASN A 54 -13.55 26.88 -0.12
C ASN A 54 -12.35 26.11 -0.71
N GLY A 55 -12.33 25.99 -2.03
CA GLY A 55 -11.33 25.18 -2.74
C GLY A 55 -11.86 23.81 -3.14
N ALA A 56 -11.04 22.77 -2.98
CA ALA A 56 -11.46 21.40 -3.20
C ALA A 56 -12.45 21.01 -2.08
N PRO A 57 -13.69 20.55 -2.40
CA PRO A 57 -14.63 20.20 -1.36
C PRO A 57 -14.14 19.02 -0.53
N HIS A 58 -14.20 19.13 0.80
CA HIS A 58 -13.74 18.09 1.74
C HIS A 58 -14.62 18.11 3.00
N PHE A 59 -14.63 17.03 3.77
CA PHE A 59 -15.30 17.02 5.07
C PHE A 59 -14.50 17.81 6.11
N CYS A 60 -15.18 18.73 6.81
CA CYS A 60 -14.60 19.42 7.96
C CYS A 60 -14.41 18.43 9.11
N LEU A 61 -13.16 18.11 9.43
CA LEU A 61 -12.83 17.26 10.57
C LEU A 61 -13.23 17.96 11.88
N GLY A 62 -13.75 17.17 12.81
CA GLY A 62 -14.15 17.62 14.15
C GLY A 62 -12.98 17.62 15.13
N GLU A 63 -13.31 17.52 16.42
CA GLU A 63 -12.33 17.30 17.49
C GLU A 63 -11.50 16.03 17.23
N ASP A 64 -10.23 16.06 17.64
CA ASP A 64 -9.24 14.99 17.43
C ASP A 64 -9.09 14.54 15.95
N GLU A 65 -9.31 15.47 15.02
CA GLU A 65 -9.21 15.24 13.57
C GLU A 65 -10.14 14.12 13.07
N ARG A 66 -11.28 13.90 13.75
CA ARG A 66 -12.24 12.85 13.40
C ARG A 66 -13.20 13.29 12.30
N CYS A 67 -13.48 12.39 11.36
CA CYS A 67 -14.53 12.59 10.35
C CYS A 67 -15.89 12.83 11.03
N PRO A 68 -16.67 13.85 10.62
CA PRO A 68 -17.97 14.20 11.22
C PRO A 68 -19.06 13.13 11.02
N HIS A 69 -18.78 12.13 10.18
CA HIS A 69 -19.67 11.00 9.92
C HIS A 69 -19.27 9.73 10.64
N LEU A 70 -18.16 9.73 11.39
CA LEU A 70 -17.77 8.64 12.27
C LEU A 70 -18.53 8.77 13.58
N ASP A 71 -19.31 7.76 13.96
CA ASP A 71 -20.00 7.75 15.25
C ASP A 71 -19.11 7.30 16.42
N GLU A 72 -19.69 7.21 17.61
CA GLU A 72 -18.99 6.83 18.85
C GLU A 72 -18.53 5.36 18.83
N GLU A 73 -19.17 4.50 18.03
CA GLU A 73 -18.79 3.10 17.83
C GLU A 73 -17.78 2.92 16.69
N GLY A 74 -17.32 4.02 16.07
CA GLY A 74 -16.37 3.97 14.96
C GLY A 74 -17.01 3.56 13.63
N LEU A 75 -18.34 3.67 13.49
CA LEU A 75 -19.06 3.35 12.27
C LEU A 75 -19.36 4.61 11.45
N CYS A 76 -19.27 4.49 10.13
CA CYS A 76 -19.55 5.60 9.24
C CYS A 76 -21.06 5.72 8.96
N ARG A 77 -21.67 6.84 9.34
CA ARG A 77 -23.11 7.08 9.15
C ARG A 77 -23.54 7.13 7.69
N ILE A 78 -22.65 7.52 6.77
CA ILE A 78 -22.96 7.56 5.33
C ILE A 78 -23.16 6.15 4.78
N ILE A 79 -22.23 5.23 5.07
CA ILE A 79 -22.35 3.84 4.63
C ILE A 79 -23.52 3.14 5.32
N LEU A 80 -23.74 3.39 6.62
CA LEU A 80 -24.90 2.83 7.34
C LEU A 80 -26.24 3.25 6.72
N LYS A 81 -26.35 4.52 6.27
CA LYS A 81 -27.60 5.07 5.75
C LYS A 81 -27.82 4.81 4.27
N TYR A 82 -26.75 4.84 3.46
CA TYR A 82 -26.85 4.85 2.00
C TYR A 82 -26.06 3.72 1.32
N GLY A 83 -25.40 2.85 2.09
CA GLY A 83 -24.49 1.83 1.58
C GLY A 83 -23.25 2.41 0.90
N ASP A 84 -22.48 1.56 0.22
CA ASP A 84 -21.31 1.96 -0.57
C ASP A 84 -21.68 3.03 -1.60
N GLU A 85 -22.90 2.96 -2.15
CA GLU A 85 -23.47 3.95 -3.05
C GLU A 85 -23.63 5.34 -2.46
N GLY A 86 -23.54 5.51 -1.14
CA GLY A 86 -23.44 6.80 -0.47
C GLY A 86 -22.06 7.44 -0.58
N LEU A 87 -21.01 6.65 -0.42
CA LEU A 87 -19.63 7.13 -0.21
C LEU A 87 -19.10 8.00 -1.37
N CYS A 88 -18.16 8.88 -1.02
CA CYS A 88 -17.27 9.54 -1.97
C CYS A 88 -16.19 8.57 -2.45
N ASP A 89 -15.55 8.90 -3.57
CA ASP A 89 -14.61 8.00 -4.25
C ASP A 89 -13.47 7.60 -3.30
N ILE A 90 -12.85 8.53 -2.55
CA ILE A 90 -11.74 8.20 -1.65
C ILE A 90 -12.15 7.19 -0.55
N CYS A 91 -13.34 7.35 0.06
CA CYS A 91 -13.84 6.43 1.09
C CYS A 91 -14.24 5.07 0.52
N ARG A 92 -14.71 5.01 -0.72
CA ARG A 92 -15.09 3.74 -1.37
C ARG A 92 -13.86 2.97 -1.83
N GLU A 93 -12.92 3.70 -2.42
CA GLU A 93 -11.79 3.11 -3.10
C GLU A 93 -10.70 2.72 -2.12
N HIS A 94 -10.43 3.49 -1.06
CA HIS A 94 -9.40 3.13 -0.09
C HIS A 94 -9.63 1.73 0.54
N PRO A 95 -8.60 0.88 0.68
CA PRO A 95 -7.18 1.07 0.33
C PRO A 95 -6.81 0.51 -1.08
N ARG A 96 -7.78 0.42 -1.99
CA ARG A 96 -7.63 -0.22 -3.30
C ARG A 96 -6.77 0.61 -4.26
N PHE A 97 -6.04 -0.09 -5.11
CA PHE A 97 -5.29 0.47 -6.22
C PHE A 97 -5.54 -0.33 -7.49
N TYR A 98 -5.25 0.29 -8.65
CA TYR A 98 -5.58 -0.24 -9.96
C TYR A 98 -4.41 -0.07 -10.93
N HIS A 99 -4.11 -1.13 -11.69
CA HIS A 99 -3.15 -1.11 -12.78
C HIS A 99 -3.76 -1.62 -14.07
N ASP A 100 -3.71 -0.82 -15.12
CA ASP A 100 -4.16 -1.17 -16.45
C ASP A 100 -3.01 -1.87 -17.20
N THR A 101 -3.13 -3.18 -17.41
CA THR A 101 -2.10 -4.03 -18.05
C THR A 101 -2.55 -4.52 -19.42
N VAL A 102 -1.64 -5.15 -20.17
CA VAL A 102 -1.99 -5.74 -21.47
C VAL A 102 -3.00 -6.88 -21.37
N LYS A 103 -3.12 -7.54 -20.20
CA LYS A 103 -4.05 -8.66 -19.97
C LYS A 103 -5.43 -8.23 -19.47
N GLY A 104 -5.56 -7.03 -18.93
CA GLY A 104 -6.76 -6.58 -18.23
C GLY A 104 -6.46 -5.48 -17.23
N ARG A 105 -7.34 -5.30 -16.26
CA ARG A 105 -7.07 -4.45 -15.10
C ARG A 105 -6.75 -5.35 -13.91
N GLU A 106 -5.66 -5.03 -13.24
CA GLU A 106 -5.27 -5.66 -12.00
C GLU A 106 -5.62 -4.74 -10.83
N VAL A 107 -6.23 -5.30 -9.79
CA VAL A 107 -6.70 -4.60 -8.59
C VAL A 107 -5.94 -5.11 -7.38
N GLY A 108 -5.63 -4.25 -6.42
CA GLY A 108 -5.02 -4.65 -5.15
C GLY A 108 -5.55 -3.81 -3.99
N ILE A 109 -5.03 -4.09 -2.80
CA ILE A 109 -5.29 -3.36 -1.54
C ILE A 109 -3.95 -3.00 -0.90
N GLY A 110 -3.82 -1.81 -0.33
CA GLY A 110 -2.59 -1.30 0.27
C GLY A 110 -2.38 -1.71 1.74
N MET A 111 -1.13 -1.94 2.15
CA MET A 111 -0.76 -2.40 3.51
C MET A 111 -0.97 -1.34 4.61
N SER A 112 -1.14 -0.07 4.27
CA SER A 112 -1.48 1.01 5.20
C SER A 112 -2.80 0.80 5.96
N CYS A 113 -3.75 0.06 5.39
CA CYS A 113 -4.95 -0.40 6.07
C CYS A 113 -4.63 -1.68 6.85
N GLU A 114 -4.94 -1.72 8.16
CA GLU A 114 -4.51 -2.85 9.01
C GLU A 114 -5.14 -4.19 8.60
N GLU A 115 -6.40 -4.20 8.14
CA GLU A 115 -7.05 -5.42 7.65
C GLU A 115 -6.46 -5.88 6.32
N ALA A 116 -6.15 -4.94 5.42
CA ALA A 116 -5.47 -5.28 4.18
C ALA A 116 -4.06 -5.82 4.46
N CYS A 117 -3.31 -5.20 5.37
CA CYS A 117 -2.00 -5.65 5.83
C CYS A 117 -2.08 -7.08 6.38
N ARG A 118 -3.07 -7.35 7.24
CA ARG A 118 -3.32 -8.67 7.81
C ARG A 118 -3.53 -9.70 6.70
N LEU A 119 -4.39 -9.43 5.73
CA LEU A 119 -4.65 -10.35 4.60
C LEU A 119 -3.41 -10.58 3.74
N ILE A 120 -2.69 -9.51 3.38
CA ILE A 120 -1.47 -9.57 2.58
C ILE A 120 -0.40 -10.44 3.25
N LEU A 121 -0.22 -10.32 4.56
CA LEU A 121 0.81 -11.04 5.32
C LEU A 121 0.38 -12.45 5.77
N SER A 122 -0.91 -12.77 5.73
CA SER A 122 -1.44 -14.08 6.17
C SER A 122 -1.58 -15.10 5.06
N GLU A 123 -1.64 -14.65 3.80
CA GLU A 123 -2.00 -15.52 2.67
C GLU A 123 -0.92 -15.56 1.61
N ASP A 124 -0.81 -16.70 0.93
CA ASP A 124 0.08 -16.82 -0.20
C ASP A 124 -0.34 -15.90 -1.35
N PHE A 125 0.66 -15.44 -2.10
CA PHE A 125 0.43 -14.50 -3.19
C PHE A 125 0.24 -15.25 -4.51
N THR A 126 -0.93 -15.10 -5.14
CA THR A 126 -1.17 -15.51 -6.52
C THR A 126 -2.19 -14.58 -7.17
N VAL A 127 -1.94 -14.18 -8.40
CA VAL A 127 -2.87 -13.35 -9.18
C VAL A 127 -3.92 -14.24 -9.86
N VAL A 128 -5.20 -13.96 -9.63
CA VAL A 128 -6.34 -14.74 -10.14
C VAL A 128 -7.32 -13.84 -10.89
N GLU A 129 -8.03 -14.39 -11.88
CA GLU A 129 -9.16 -13.70 -12.53
C GLU A 129 -10.34 -13.61 -11.54
N ILE A 130 -10.84 -12.40 -11.31
CA ILE A 130 -11.94 -12.14 -10.37
C ILE A 130 -13.23 -11.68 -11.06
N GLY A 131 -13.22 -11.54 -12.39
CA GLY A 131 -14.40 -11.22 -13.18
C GLY A 131 -14.14 -10.37 -14.41
N LYS A 132 -15.21 -9.77 -14.94
CA LYS A 132 -15.17 -8.91 -16.13
C LYS A 132 -15.98 -7.64 -15.91
N GLU A 133 -15.43 -6.51 -16.35
CA GLU A 133 -16.08 -5.20 -16.28
C GLU A 133 -16.31 -4.61 -17.69
N LYS A 134 -17.37 -3.81 -17.83
CA LYS A 134 -17.62 -3.00 -19.03
C LYS A 134 -16.59 -1.87 -19.11
N GLY A 135 -15.82 -1.84 -20.19
CA GLY A 135 -14.79 -0.82 -20.39
C GLY A 135 -13.65 -1.34 -21.25
N ARG A 136 -12.80 -0.40 -21.67
CA ARG A 136 -11.55 -0.69 -22.37
C ARG A 136 -10.38 -0.30 -21.46
N VAL A 137 -9.44 -1.22 -21.29
CA VAL A 137 -8.13 -0.89 -20.70
C VAL A 137 -7.41 0.03 -21.69
N ARG A 138 -6.69 1.03 -21.19
CA ARG A 138 -5.68 1.74 -21.97
C ARG A 138 -4.31 1.33 -21.44
N PRO A 139 -3.78 0.16 -21.87
CA PRO A 139 -2.55 -0.34 -21.30
C PRO A 139 -1.41 0.65 -21.60
N SER A 140 -0.43 0.69 -20.68
CA SER A 140 0.86 1.32 -20.93
C SER A 140 1.50 0.74 -22.21
N ARG A 141 2.36 1.53 -22.86
CA ARG A 141 3.16 1.03 -24.00
C ARG A 141 4.17 -0.03 -23.56
N PHE A 142 4.60 0.04 -22.30
CA PHE A 142 5.49 -0.92 -21.68
C PHE A 142 4.66 -1.96 -20.92
N ASP A 143 4.92 -3.23 -21.18
CA ASP A 143 4.33 -4.34 -20.44
C ASP A 143 5.29 -4.74 -19.31
N ALA A 144 4.93 -4.39 -18.07
CA ALA A 144 5.74 -4.71 -16.89
C ALA A 144 5.51 -6.14 -16.35
N LEU A 145 4.52 -6.87 -16.89
CA LEU A 145 4.19 -8.21 -16.41
C LEU A 145 5.37 -9.20 -16.54
N PRO A 146 6.14 -9.25 -17.64
CA PRO A 146 7.31 -10.13 -17.74
C PRO A 146 8.34 -9.91 -16.63
N GLU A 147 8.62 -8.64 -16.29
CA GLU A 147 9.55 -8.29 -15.20
C GLU A 147 9.02 -8.80 -13.85
N ARG A 148 7.73 -8.61 -13.59
CA ARG A 148 7.09 -9.09 -12.38
C ARG A 148 7.11 -10.62 -12.27
N GLU A 149 6.73 -11.33 -13.33
CA GLU A 149 6.68 -12.80 -13.32
C GLU A 149 8.08 -13.42 -13.16
N LYS A 150 9.13 -12.75 -13.68
CA LYS A 150 10.52 -13.13 -13.45
C LYS A 150 10.88 -13.06 -11.97
N ILE A 151 10.48 -11.98 -11.27
CA ILE A 151 10.70 -11.84 -9.83
C ILE A 151 9.92 -12.91 -9.05
N TYR A 152 8.66 -13.17 -9.40
CA TYR A 152 7.86 -14.21 -8.75
C TYR A 152 8.42 -15.62 -8.98
N THR A 153 9.02 -15.88 -10.13
CA THR A 153 9.75 -17.12 -10.40
C THR A 153 10.91 -17.29 -9.42
N ILE A 154 11.66 -16.21 -9.12
CA ILE A 154 12.74 -16.26 -8.12
C ILE A 154 12.17 -16.42 -6.69
N LEU A 155 11.13 -15.67 -6.33
CA LEU A 155 10.52 -15.74 -4.99
C LEU A 155 9.89 -17.09 -4.66
N SER A 156 9.43 -17.82 -5.67
CA SER A 156 8.82 -19.15 -5.52
C SER A 156 9.82 -20.31 -5.60
N ASP A 157 11.11 -20.05 -5.89
CA ASP A 157 12.12 -21.10 -6.01
C ASP A 157 12.51 -21.68 -4.64
N GLN A 158 11.89 -22.82 -4.30
CA GLN A 158 12.11 -23.54 -3.05
C GLN A 158 13.51 -24.16 -2.92
N LYS A 159 14.34 -24.12 -3.97
CA LYS A 159 15.75 -24.54 -3.88
C LYS A 159 16.65 -23.48 -3.27
N LEU A 160 16.18 -22.23 -3.23
CA LEU A 160 16.88 -21.09 -2.65
C LEU A 160 16.28 -20.77 -1.28
N SER A 161 17.14 -20.45 -0.31
CA SER A 161 16.74 -19.78 0.93
C SER A 161 16.22 -18.38 0.64
N TYR A 162 15.42 -17.81 1.55
CA TYR A 162 14.90 -16.45 1.37
C TYR A 162 16.02 -15.40 1.13
N PRO A 163 17.12 -15.38 1.91
CA PRO A 163 18.29 -14.53 1.63
C PRO A 163 18.88 -14.67 0.22
N GLU A 164 18.95 -15.90 -0.31
CA GLU A 164 19.46 -16.17 -1.66
C GLU A 164 18.49 -15.65 -2.73
N ARG A 165 17.17 -15.77 -2.53
CA ARG A 165 16.14 -15.22 -3.44
C ARG A 165 16.29 -13.70 -3.55
N LEU A 166 16.48 -13.00 -2.43
CA LEU A 166 16.66 -11.55 -2.41
C LEU A 166 17.96 -11.12 -3.09
N SER A 167 19.07 -11.78 -2.78
CA SER A 167 20.36 -11.51 -3.42
C SER A 167 20.27 -11.70 -4.93
N LYS A 168 19.60 -12.77 -5.38
CA LYS A 168 19.39 -13.05 -6.80
C LYS A 168 18.55 -11.99 -7.51
N ILE A 169 17.47 -11.49 -6.89
CA ILE A 169 16.67 -10.39 -7.46
C ILE A 169 17.52 -9.11 -7.54
N ALA A 170 18.27 -8.79 -6.48
CA ALA A 170 19.14 -7.63 -6.45
C ALA A 170 20.21 -7.68 -7.56
N GLU A 171 20.86 -8.84 -7.74
CA GLU A 171 21.86 -9.06 -8.79
C GLU A 171 21.25 -8.95 -10.20
N GLU A 172 20.10 -9.59 -10.42
CA GLU A 172 19.40 -9.60 -11.72
C GLU A 172 19.07 -8.19 -12.22
N TYR A 173 18.72 -7.27 -11.30
CA TYR A 173 18.37 -5.89 -11.61
C TYR A 173 19.53 -4.91 -11.32
N GLY A 174 20.72 -5.40 -10.97
CA GLY A 174 21.89 -4.57 -10.65
C GLY A 174 21.61 -3.55 -9.54
N ILE A 175 20.91 -3.97 -8.48
CA ILE A 175 20.52 -3.14 -7.34
C ILE A 175 21.49 -3.39 -6.20
N ALA A 176 22.24 -2.36 -5.82
CA ALA A 176 23.05 -2.41 -4.61
C ALA A 176 22.18 -2.07 -3.39
N LEU A 177 21.85 -3.05 -2.55
CA LEU A 177 21.07 -2.86 -1.32
C LEU A 177 21.80 -2.07 -0.21
N LYS A 178 23.00 -1.57 -0.52
CA LYS A 178 23.81 -0.67 0.31
C LYS A 178 23.90 0.75 -0.27
N ALA A 179 23.29 1.01 -1.43
CA ALA A 179 23.23 2.35 -2.02
C ALA A 179 22.55 3.31 -1.04
N ASP A 180 22.83 4.60 -1.17
CA ASP A 180 22.54 5.65 -0.19
C ASP A 180 21.14 5.54 0.45
N THR A 181 21.05 4.83 1.58
CA THR A 181 19.81 4.69 2.34
C THR A 181 19.54 5.93 3.19
N SER A 182 20.38 6.97 3.13
CA SER A 182 20.10 8.26 3.78
C SER A 182 18.83 8.92 3.23
N VAL A 183 18.32 8.46 2.08
CA VAL A 183 17.02 8.89 1.54
C VAL A 183 15.91 8.83 2.59
N PHE A 184 15.90 7.82 3.48
CA PHE A 184 14.92 7.70 4.55
C PHE A 184 14.95 8.90 5.53
N ALA A 185 16.10 9.52 5.76
CA ALA A 185 16.19 10.71 6.61
C ALA A 185 15.51 11.94 5.97
N SER A 186 15.40 11.97 4.64
CA SER A 186 14.89 13.08 3.84
C SER A 186 13.42 12.97 3.44
N LEU A 187 12.76 11.87 3.83
CA LEU A 187 11.34 11.66 3.52
C LEU A 187 10.45 12.64 4.31
N GLU A 188 9.26 12.84 3.78
CA GLU A 188 8.17 13.52 4.46
C GLU A 188 7.45 12.51 5.35
N TYR A 189 7.46 12.72 6.67
CA TYR A 189 6.82 11.79 7.60
C TYR A 189 5.47 12.35 8.02
N LEU A 190 4.46 11.48 8.05
CA LEU A 190 3.16 11.77 8.64
C LEU A 190 3.30 11.96 10.15
N LYS A 191 4.18 11.15 10.78
CA LYS A 191 4.55 11.30 12.20
C LYS A 191 6.06 11.41 12.35
N GLU A 192 6.53 12.53 12.89
CA GLU A 192 7.97 12.79 13.06
C GLU A 192 8.69 11.74 13.94
N GLU A 193 8.00 11.08 14.87
CA GLU A 193 8.53 9.95 15.63
C GLU A 193 8.97 8.76 14.74
N ASN A 194 8.31 8.56 13.58
CA ASN A 194 8.67 7.51 12.64
C ASN A 194 9.96 7.84 11.86
N ARG A 195 10.32 9.13 11.73
CA ARG A 195 11.60 9.54 11.14
C ARG A 195 12.77 8.94 11.89
N ALA A 196 12.78 9.11 13.22
CA ALA A 196 13.83 8.57 14.07
C ALA A 196 13.90 7.06 13.95
N ARG A 197 12.74 6.36 13.99
CA ARG A 197 12.66 4.90 13.85
C ARG A 197 13.28 4.39 12.55
N PHE A 198 12.97 5.03 11.42
CA PHE A 198 13.45 4.59 10.10
C PHE A 198 14.94 4.89 9.93
N VAL A 199 15.40 6.07 10.37
CA VAL A 199 16.82 6.43 10.34
C VAL A 199 17.62 5.50 11.24
N ASP A 200 17.11 5.20 12.43
CA ASP A 200 17.75 4.27 13.35
C ASP A 200 17.79 2.86 12.78
N ALA A 201 16.89 2.47 11.86
CA ALA A 201 16.94 1.15 11.20
C ALA A 201 18.19 0.95 10.33
N ILE A 202 18.99 1.99 10.08
CA ILE A 202 20.17 2.00 9.23
C ILE A 202 21.45 1.92 10.09
N PRO A 203 22.49 1.15 9.69
CA PRO A 203 22.53 0.28 8.51
C PRO A 203 21.57 -0.90 8.67
N PHE A 204 20.99 -1.32 7.54
CA PHE A 204 20.04 -2.42 7.53
C PHE A 204 20.66 -3.72 8.03
N THR A 205 19.79 -4.56 8.58
CA THR A 205 20.11 -5.95 8.92
C THR A 205 20.63 -6.65 7.66
N PRO A 206 21.84 -7.25 7.70
CA PRO A 206 22.40 -7.96 6.55
C PRO A 206 21.45 -9.05 6.03
N ILE A 207 21.42 -9.25 4.72
CA ILE A 207 20.54 -10.26 4.08
C ILE A 207 20.75 -11.66 4.68
N ALA A 208 22.01 -12.03 4.91
CA ALA A 208 22.38 -13.30 5.54
C ALA A 208 21.98 -13.42 7.02
N SER A 209 21.64 -12.31 7.66
CA SER A 209 21.20 -12.23 9.07
C SER A 209 19.68 -12.10 9.22
N THR A 210 18.92 -12.28 8.14
CA THR A 210 17.45 -12.27 8.19
C THR A 210 16.94 -13.37 9.13
N PRO A 211 16.14 -13.04 10.18
CA PRO A 211 15.56 -14.05 11.07
C PRO A 211 14.59 -14.98 10.33
N LYS A 212 14.71 -16.28 10.59
CA LYS A 212 13.92 -17.32 9.90
C LYS A 212 12.43 -17.19 10.13
N GLU A 213 12.05 -16.78 11.34
CA GLU A 213 10.66 -16.60 11.78
C GLU A 213 9.93 -15.50 11.00
N MET A 214 10.67 -14.61 10.34
CA MET A 214 10.11 -13.51 9.55
C MET A 214 10.14 -13.75 8.04
N GLU A 215 10.87 -14.77 7.55
CA GLU A 215 11.07 -14.98 6.11
C GLU A 215 9.76 -15.06 5.35
N GLU A 216 8.73 -15.71 5.92
CA GLU A 216 7.41 -15.84 5.30
C GLU A 216 6.68 -14.48 5.22
N TYR A 217 6.73 -13.67 6.28
CA TYR A 217 6.11 -12.34 6.29
C TYR A 217 6.81 -11.38 5.34
N LEU A 218 8.15 -11.40 5.32
CA LEU A 218 8.96 -10.57 4.43
C LEU A 218 8.80 -10.99 2.96
N LEU A 219 8.65 -12.29 2.68
CA LEU A 219 8.32 -12.78 1.34
C LEU A 219 6.98 -12.24 0.86
N ARG A 220 5.94 -12.30 1.70
CA ARG A 220 4.60 -11.77 1.36
C ARG A 220 4.60 -10.26 1.18
N ALA A 221 5.29 -9.52 2.05
CA ALA A 221 5.46 -8.07 1.92
C ALA A 221 6.20 -7.70 0.62
N LEU A 222 7.28 -8.41 0.29
CA LEU A 222 8.02 -8.20 -0.96
C LEU A 222 7.17 -8.50 -2.20
N ALA A 223 6.42 -9.60 -2.17
CA ALA A 223 5.50 -9.95 -3.26
C ALA A 223 4.44 -8.87 -3.50
N TYR A 224 3.93 -8.27 -2.40
CA TYR A 224 3.04 -7.11 -2.45
C TYR A 224 3.70 -5.87 -3.05
N PHE A 225 4.90 -5.48 -2.61
CA PHE A 225 5.57 -4.29 -3.15
C PHE A 225 5.86 -4.47 -4.64
N VAL A 226 6.29 -5.66 -5.04
CA VAL A 226 6.47 -6.04 -6.45
C VAL A 226 5.15 -5.94 -7.22
N TYR A 227 4.05 -6.46 -6.67
CA TYR A 227 2.73 -6.40 -7.31
C TYR A 227 2.27 -4.95 -7.52
N ARG A 228 2.42 -4.09 -6.51
CA ARG A 228 1.93 -2.71 -6.54
C ARG A 228 2.84 -1.79 -7.37
N HIS A 229 4.15 -1.91 -7.22
CA HIS A 229 5.08 -0.92 -7.80
C HIS A 229 5.65 -1.34 -9.15
N VAL A 230 5.98 -2.63 -9.34
CA VAL A 230 6.55 -3.08 -10.63
C VAL A 230 5.46 -3.12 -11.70
N THR A 231 4.25 -3.58 -11.37
CA THR A 231 3.11 -3.59 -12.31
C THR A 231 2.75 -2.18 -12.80
N ALA A 232 3.02 -1.14 -12.01
CA ALA A 232 2.75 0.25 -12.36
C ALA A 232 3.78 0.87 -13.32
N ALA A 233 4.92 0.20 -13.56
CA ALA A 233 6.02 0.75 -14.34
C ALA A 233 5.64 1.01 -15.80
N LYS A 234 6.15 2.11 -16.36
CA LYS A 234 5.89 2.53 -17.75
C LYS A 234 7.11 2.44 -18.65
N SER A 235 8.23 1.98 -18.12
CA SER A 235 9.48 1.74 -18.85
C SER A 235 10.33 0.70 -18.10
N GLU A 236 11.35 0.17 -18.77
CA GLU A 236 12.33 -0.74 -18.16
C GLU A 236 13.08 -0.07 -16.99
N SER A 237 13.41 1.22 -17.14
CA SER A 237 14.04 2.01 -16.07
C SER A 237 13.12 2.15 -14.85
N GLU A 238 11.83 2.44 -15.08
CA GLU A 238 10.84 2.50 -14.00
C GLU A 238 10.61 1.14 -13.34
N ALA A 239 10.63 0.04 -14.11
CA ALA A 239 10.53 -1.30 -13.56
C ALA A 239 11.71 -1.58 -12.62
N ARG A 240 12.95 -1.31 -13.06
CA ARG A 240 14.15 -1.44 -12.23
C ARG A 240 14.08 -0.59 -10.96
N MET A 241 13.64 0.66 -11.06
CA MET A 241 13.41 1.54 -9.89
C MET A 241 12.39 0.96 -8.91
N ALA A 242 11.29 0.42 -9.43
CA ALA A 242 10.26 -0.22 -8.63
C ALA A 242 10.75 -1.50 -7.93
N VAL A 243 11.62 -2.28 -8.56
CA VAL A 243 12.31 -3.41 -7.90
C VAL A 243 13.20 -2.90 -6.77
N GLY A 244 13.99 -1.84 -7.02
CA GLY A 244 14.82 -1.20 -6.01
C GLY A 244 14.01 -0.72 -4.80
N PHE A 245 12.93 0.00 -5.05
CA PHE A 245 11.96 0.40 -4.02
C PHE A 245 11.46 -0.81 -3.22
N SER A 246 11.01 -1.87 -3.90
CA SER A 246 10.45 -3.06 -3.27
C SER A 246 11.46 -3.75 -2.34
N LEU A 247 12.71 -3.87 -2.77
CA LEU A 247 13.77 -4.46 -1.96
C LEU A 247 14.19 -3.56 -0.78
N LEU A 248 14.24 -2.24 -0.96
CA LEU A 248 14.55 -1.33 0.16
C LEU A 248 13.45 -1.31 1.22
N CYS A 249 12.18 -1.31 0.80
CA CYS A 249 11.06 -1.41 1.74
C CYS A 249 11.13 -2.72 2.52
N GLU A 250 11.40 -3.84 1.86
CA GLU A 250 11.58 -5.12 2.53
C GLU A 250 12.77 -5.10 3.52
N ARG A 251 13.93 -4.55 3.12
CA ARG A 251 15.10 -4.44 4.02
C ARG A 251 14.83 -3.53 5.22
N LEU A 252 14.08 -2.44 5.02
CA LEU A 252 13.63 -1.57 6.10
C LEU A 252 12.70 -2.34 7.06
N LEU A 253 11.71 -3.07 6.55
CA LEU A 253 10.79 -3.88 7.38
C LEU A 253 11.57 -4.91 8.20
N CYS A 254 12.49 -5.65 7.59
CA CYS A 254 13.34 -6.61 8.31
C CYS A 254 14.15 -5.92 9.42
N SER A 255 14.71 -4.75 9.14
CA SER A 255 15.60 -4.05 10.08
C SER A 255 14.86 -3.43 11.25
N LEU A 256 13.70 -2.82 10.99
CA LEU A 256 12.79 -2.33 12.02
C LEU A 256 12.33 -3.50 12.90
N ALA A 257 11.93 -4.63 12.28
CA ALA A 257 11.41 -5.76 13.04
C ALA A 257 12.47 -6.40 13.96
N VAL A 258 13.73 -6.49 13.51
CA VAL A 258 14.85 -6.93 14.36
C VAL A 258 15.08 -5.96 15.52
N LYS A 259 15.13 -4.65 15.25
CA LYS A 259 15.42 -3.64 16.28
C LYS A 259 14.32 -3.51 17.33
N GLU A 260 13.07 -3.59 16.88
CA GLU A 260 11.89 -3.47 17.75
C GLU A 260 11.45 -4.82 18.33
N ASN A 261 12.17 -5.91 18.01
CA ASN A 261 11.82 -7.28 18.38
C ASN A 261 10.38 -7.66 17.96
N ALA A 262 9.92 -7.14 16.82
CA ALA A 262 8.59 -7.33 16.26
C ALA A 262 8.52 -8.63 15.42
N LEU A 263 8.89 -9.77 16.02
CA LEU A 263 9.04 -11.05 15.33
C LEU A 263 7.74 -11.89 15.27
N THR A 264 6.68 -11.45 15.98
CA THR A 264 5.37 -12.10 15.91
C THR A 264 4.57 -11.54 14.75
N PHE A 265 3.61 -12.32 14.22
CA PHE A 265 2.72 -11.87 13.15
C PHE A 265 2.06 -10.52 13.47
N SER A 266 1.47 -10.38 14.67
CA SER A 266 0.76 -9.16 15.05
C SER A 266 1.69 -7.94 15.14
N ALA A 267 2.90 -8.13 15.68
CA ALA A 267 3.86 -7.03 15.81
C ALA A 267 4.42 -6.64 14.43
N PHE A 268 4.75 -7.62 13.59
CA PHE A 268 5.22 -7.37 12.23
C PHE A 268 4.16 -6.70 11.35
N ALA A 269 2.89 -7.12 11.46
CA ALA A 269 1.79 -6.51 10.71
C ALA A 269 1.58 -5.03 11.09
N GLU A 270 1.64 -4.70 12.37
CA GLU A 270 1.55 -3.31 12.85
C GLU A 270 2.69 -2.44 12.31
N LEU A 271 3.91 -2.99 12.34
CA LEU A 271 5.10 -2.34 11.79
C LEU A 271 4.99 -2.15 10.28
N ALA A 272 4.59 -3.19 9.54
CA ALA A 272 4.43 -3.14 8.09
C ALA A 272 3.34 -2.16 7.65
N ARG A 273 2.24 -2.08 8.41
CA ARG A 273 1.18 -1.10 8.20
C ARG A 273 1.69 0.33 8.34
N THR A 274 2.37 0.61 9.45
CA THR A 274 2.95 1.93 9.73
C THR A 274 4.02 2.29 8.68
N ALA A 275 4.85 1.34 8.28
CA ALA A 275 5.85 1.56 7.24
C ALA A 275 5.23 1.85 5.88
N SER A 276 4.20 1.10 5.48
CA SER A 276 3.46 1.34 4.22
C SER A 276 2.79 2.72 4.21
N GLU A 277 2.22 3.14 5.33
CA GLU A 277 1.60 4.46 5.51
C GLU A 277 2.63 5.58 5.29
N GLU A 278 3.81 5.52 5.91
CA GLU A 278 4.84 6.55 5.73
C GLU A 278 5.47 6.54 4.31
N LEU A 279 5.63 5.36 3.70
CA LEU A 279 6.37 5.23 2.43
C LEU A 279 5.48 5.42 1.20
N GLU A 280 4.27 4.86 1.21
CA GLU A 280 3.44 4.71 0.00
C GLU A 280 2.32 5.75 -0.12
N TYR A 281 2.01 6.51 0.94
CA TYR A 281 0.95 7.53 0.90
C TYR A 281 1.46 8.90 0.46
N SER A 282 2.78 9.10 0.46
CA SER A 282 3.43 10.23 -0.20
C SER A 282 4.01 9.76 -1.53
N VAL A 283 3.47 10.32 -2.62
CA VAL A 283 4.02 10.11 -3.97
C VAL A 283 5.48 10.58 -4.01
N ASP A 284 5.77 11.71 -3.37
CA ASP A 284 7.11 12.27 -3.27
C ASP A 284 8.06 11.32 -2.54
N ASN A 285 7.63 10.65 -1.46
CA ASN A 285 8.44 9.64 -0.79
C ASN A 285 8.73 8.44 -1.71
N THR A 286 7.70 7.92 -2.35
CA THR A 286 7.84 6.79 -3.28
C THR A 286 8.79 7.14 -4.42
N GLU A 287 8.70 8.35 -4.98
CA GLU A 287 9.60 8.82 -6.03
C GLU A 287 11.03 9.01 -5.53
N ARG A 288 11.23 9.68 -4.38
CA ARG A 288 12.56 9.87 -3.77
C ARG A 288 13.31 8.56 -3.57
N ILE A 289 12.63 7.53 -3.05
CA ILE A 289 13.21 6.20 -2.85
C ILE A 289 13.52 5.53 -4.19
N LYS A 290 12.64 5.66 -5.19
CA LYS A 290 12.88 5.10 -6.53
C LYS A 290 14.10 5.75 -7.21
N PHE A 291 14.29 7.05 -7.03
CA PHE A 291 15.40 7.79 -7.64
C PHE A 291 16.74 7.67 -6.88
N SER A 292 16.75 7.17 -5.65
CA SER A 292 18.00 7.03 -4.87
C SER A 292 19.02 6.07 -5.48
N PHE A 293 18.60 5.24 -6.44
CA PHE A 293 19.48 4.34 -7.20
C PHE A 293 20.18 4.99 -8.40
N PHE A 294 19.88 6.26 -8.71
CA PHE A 294 20.43 7.01 -9.84
C PHE A 294 21.39 8.14 -9.42
N MET A 295 21.55 8.36 -8.11
CA MET A 295 22.51 9.30 -7.52
C MET A 295 23.82 8.59 -7.16
#